data_AF-A0A7S3F765-F1
#
_entry.id   AF-A0A7S3F765-F1
#
_cell.length_a   1.000
_cell.length_b   1.000
_cell.length_c   1.000
_cell.angle_alpha   90.00
_cell.angle_beta   90.00
_cell.angle_gamma   90.00
#
_symmetry.space_group_name_H-M   'P 1'
#
loop_
_entity.id
_entity.type
_entity.pdbx_description
1 polymer ?
#
loop_
_entity_poly.entity_id
_entity_poly.type
_entity_poly.pdbx_seq_one_letter_code
_entity_poly.pdbx_strand_id
1 'polypeptide(L)'
;WRLYSWYRSFSLGVLVLSYPWLDRAHPDREGEQLARVVPILRVMLGFCGGEHFTVGVCWDYMSLPQPARTPQQEARFAAGLRSMLNDWFSHPYTHVLLMTTPLPTGTAYTSLRPYDQRGWCEMERRTCGISKCVHCLWDLAGFRPEALHGLPQMKLYDELRRQLRSGR
;
A
#
# COMPACT_ATOMS: atom_id res chain seq x y z
N TRP A 1 -7.32 -18.82 -3.14
CA TRP A 1 -6.17 -17.98 -3.53
C TRP A 1 -4.93 -18.55 -2.86
N ARG A 2 -3.82 -18.76 -3.60
CA ARG A 2 -2.54 -19.15 -3.01
C ARG A 2 -1.63 -17.92 -3.02
N LEU A 3 -1.21 -17.48 -1.83
CA LEU A 3 -0.17 -16.44 -1.71
C LEU A 3 1.18 -17.13 -1.88
N TYR A 4 2.01 -16.64 -2.81
CA TYR A 4 3.37 -17.14 -2.98
C TYR A 4 4.36 -16.22 -2.27
N SER A 5 5.45 -16.78 -1.75
CA SER A 5 6.64 -15.97 -1.49
C SER A 5 7.25 -15.57 -2.83
N TRP A 6 7.74 -14.34 -2.98
CA TRP A 6 8.37 -13.93 -4.23
C TRP A 6 9.54 -14.87 -4.54
N TYR A 7 9.63 -15.37 -5.78
CA TYR A 7 10.66 -16.34 -6.20
C TYR A 7 12.10 -15.90 -5.88
N ARG A 8 12.32 -14.60 -5.64
CA ARG A 8 13.62 -13.99 -5.34
C ARG A 8 13.60 -12.97 -4.20
N SER A 9 12.59 -12.98 -3.33
CA SER A 9 12.59 -12.06 -2.19
C SER A 9 12.10 -12.78 -0.95
N PHE A 10 12.89 -12.70 0.12
CA PHE A 10 12.54 -13.15 1.48
C PHE A 10 11.42 -12.26 2.04
N SER A 11 10.26 -12.29 1.41
CA SER A 11 9.12 -11.41 1.68
C SER A 11 7.83 -12.09 1.27
N LEU A 12 6.73 -11.67 1.88
CA LEU A 12 5.40 -12.19 1.59
C LEU A 12 4.82 -11.52 0.34
N GLY A 13 4.05 -12.26 -0.44
CA GLY A 13 3.23 -11.76 -1.56
C GLY A 13 2.07 -10.88 -1.09
N VAL A 14 2.29 -9.97 -0.14
CA VAL A 14 1.30 -9.08 0.45
C VAL A 14 1.79 -7.64 0.33
N LEU A 15 0.91 -6.77 -0.19
CA LEU A 15 1.06 -5.33 -0.23
C LEU A 15 0.08 -4.68 0.75
N VAL A 16 0.59 -3.88 1.67
CA VAL A 16 -0.20 -3.09 2.63
C VAL A 16 -0.16 -1.63 2.18
N LEU A 17 -1.32 -0.98 2.11
CA LEU A 17 -1.42 0.41 1.66
C LEU A 17 -1.51 1.36 2.86
N SER A 18 -0.56 2.29 2.96
CA SER A 18 -0.74 3.47 3.82
C SER A 18 -1.37 4.57 2.97
N TYR A 19 -2.70 4.61 3.02
CA TYR A 19 -3.55 5.31 2.06
C TYR A 19 -4.20 6.55 2.71
N PRO A 20 -3.89 7.78 2.27
CA PRO A 20 -4.45 8.98 2.88
C PRO A 20 -5.94 9.12 2.56
N TRP A 21 -6.75 9.41 3.58
CA TRP A 21 -8.18 9.69 3.40
C TRP A 21 -8.43 11.11 2.84
N LEU A 22 -8.82 11.22 1.57
CA LEU A 22 -9.07 12.52 0.92
C LEU A 22 -10.43 13.13 1.31
N ASP A 23 -11.40 12.31 1.69
CA ASP A 23 -12.69 12.76 2.22
C ASP A 23 -13.08 12.02 3.48
N ARG A 24 -14.05 12.56 4.23
CA ARG A 24 -14.56 11.91 5.44
C ARG A 24 -15.27 10.57 5.18
N ALA A 25 -15.96 10.45 4.05
CA ALA A 25 -16.78 9.28 3.73
C ALA A 25 -16.03 8.22 2.90
N HIS A 26 -15.04 8.63 2.12
CA HIS A 26 -14.30 7.76 1.21
C HIS A 26 -12.86 8.25 1.07
N PRO A 27 -11.85 7.36 1.10
CA PRO A 27 -10.45 7.77 1.03
C PRO A 27 -10.05 8.33 -0.35
N ASP A 28 -10.64 7.86 -1.44
CA ASP A 28 -10.37 8.37 -2.79
C ASP A 28 -11.57 8.19 -3.73
N ARG A 29 -12.56 9.09 -3.63
CA ARG A 29 -13.85 8.90 -4.31
C ARG A 29 -13.74 8.76 -5.84
N GLU A 30 -12.78 9.46 -6.45
CA GLU A 30 -12.56 9.48 -7.90
C GLU A 30 -11.55 8.42 -8.35
N GLY A 31 -10.91 7.70 -7.42
CA GLY A 31 -9.94 6.66 -7.74
C GLY A 31 -8.61 7.17 -8.31
N GLU A 32 -8.29 8.47 -8.17
CA GLU A 32 -7.06 9.07 -8.70
C GLU A 32 -5.79 8.48 -8.08
N GLN A 33 -5.80 8.28 -6.77
CA GLN A 33 -4.69 7.69 -6.03
C GLN A 33 -4.64 6.18 -6.32
N LEU A 34 -5.80 5.51 -6.37
CA LEU A 34 -5.89 4.09 -6.74
C LEU A 34 -5.33 3.82 -8.15
N ALA A 35 -5.63 4.68 -9.12
CA ALA A 35 -5.13 4.58 -10.49
C ALA A 35 -3.59 4.56 -10.57
N ARG A 36 -2.91 5.25 -9.65
CA ARG A 36 -1.43 5.24 -9.55
C ARG A 36 -0.87 3.94 -8.99
N VAL A 37 -1.65 3.20 -8.20
CA VAL A 37 -1.25 1.90 -7.62
C VAL A 37 -1.44 0.75 -8.61
N VAL A 38 -2.38 0.87 -9.56
CA VAL A 38 -2.69 -0.19 -10.54
C VAL A 38 -1.46 -0.68 -11.33
N PRO A 39 -0.58 0.17 -11.87
CA PRO A 39 0.63 -0.28 -12.57
C PRO A 39 1.55 -1.12 -11.68
N ILE A 40 1.69 -0.75 -10.40
CA ILE A 40 2.50 -1.48 -9.41
C ILE A 40 1.92 -2.89 -9.23
N LEU A 41 0.61 -3.00 -9.02
CA LEU A 41 -0.08 -4.29 -8.86
C LEU A 41 0.06 -5.18 -10.10
N ARG A 42 0.01 -4.62 -11.32
CA ARG A 42 0.21 -5.37 -12.56
C ARG A 42 1.61 -5.97 -12.65
N VAL A 43 2.64 -5.19 -12.31
CA VAL A 43 4.03 -5.67 -12.28
C VAL A 43 4.20 -6.75 -11.21
N MET A 44 3.65 -6.53 -10.02
CA MET A 44 3.65 -7.49 -8.91
C MET A 44 3.00 -8.83 -9.31
N LEU A 45 1.81 -8.79 -9.91
CA LEU A 45 1.11 -10.00 -10.39
C LEU A 45 1.93 -10.75 -11.43
N GLY A 46 2.58 -10.03 -12.36
CA GLY A 46 3.46 -10.65 -13.35
C GLY A 46 4.66 -11.38 -12.74
N PHE A 47 5.06 -11.06 -11.51
CA PHE A 47 6.18 -11.71 -10.83
C PHE A 47 5.76 -12.80 -9.83
N CYS A 48 4.46 -12.92 -9.54
CA CYS A 48 3.94 -14.06 -8.79
C CYS A 48 4.07 -15.32 -9.66
N GLY A 49 4.98 -16.23 -9.29
CA GLY A 49 5.25 -17.42 -10.08
C GLY A 49 4.10 -18.43 -10.00
N GLY A 50 3.58 -18.86 -11.16
CA GLY A 50 2.61 -19.97 -11.31
C GLY A 50 1.18 -19.53 -11.67
N GLU A 51 0.41 -20.45 -12.26
CA GLU A 51 -0.89 -20.19 -12.91
C GLU A 51 -2.02 -19.70 -11.97
N HIS A 52 -1.88 -19.89 -10.65
CA HIS A 52 -2.93 -19.61 -9.66
C HIS A 52 -2.47 -18.76 -8.48
N PHE A 53 -1.31 -18.11 -8.60
CA PHE A 53 -0.79 -17.27 -7.54
C PHE A 53 -1.22 -15.82 -7.71
N THR A 54 -1.38 -15.13 -6.58
CA THR A 54 -1.83 -13.75 -6.55
C THR A 54 -1.12 -12.97 -5.44
N VAL A 55 -1.28 -11.66 -5.49
CA VAL A 55 -0.81 -10.71 -4.48
C VAL A 55 -1.97 -10.40 -3.55
N GLY A 56 -1.77 -10.57 -2.25
CA GLY A 56 -2.71 -10.07 -1.24
C GLY A 56 -2.58 -8.55 -1.12
N VAL A 57 -3.68 -7.82 -1.16
CA VAL A 57 -3.68 -6.37 -0.88
C VAL A 57 -4.43 -6.12 0.43
N CYS A 58 -3.73 -5.56 1.40
CA CYS A 58 -4.30 -5.14 2.67
C CYS A 58 -4.54 -3.62 2.61
N TRP A 59 -5.81 -3.24 2.60
CA TRP A 59 -6.25 -1.84 2.56
C TRP A 59 -7.33 -1.64 3.62
N ASP A 60 -7.06 -0.77 4.60
CA ASP A 60 -7.94 -0.48 5.75
C ASP A 60 -9.40 -0.28 5.35
N TYR A 61 -9.65 0.56 4.34
CA TYR A 61 -10.98 0.91 3.87
C TYR A 61 -11.76 -0.29 3.35
N MET A 62 -11.10 -1.16 2.59
CA MET A 62 -11.71 -2.36 1.99
C MET A 62 -11.74 -3.55 2.95
N SER A 63 -10.92 -3.53 4.01
CA SER A 63 -10.72 -4.67 4.91
C SER A 63 -11.49 -4.52 6.22
N LEU A 64 -11.91 -3.31 6.59
CA LEU A 64 -12.60 -3.01 7.85
C LEU A 64 -14.04 -2.53 7.61
N PRO A 65 -14.97 -2.75 8.56
CA PRO A 65 -16.33 -2.21 8.47
C PRO A 65 -16.34 -0.68 8.36
N GLN A 66 -17.08 -0.13 7.41
CA GLN A 66 -17.22 1.32 7.22
C GLN A 66 -18.48 1.88 7.92
N PRO A 67 -18.52 3.18 8.27
CA PRO A 67 -19.69 3.82 8.87
C PRO A 67 -20.95 3.81 7.96
N ALA A 68 -22.17 3.77 8.51
CA ALA A 68 -22.54 3.64 9.92
C ALA A 68 -22.39 2.18 10.41
N ARG A 69 -21.75 1.99 11.58
CA ARG A 69 -21.40 0.67 12.12
C ARG A 69 -22.38 0.24 13.22
N THR A 70 -22.78 -1.03 13.23
CA THR A 70 -23.42 -1.67 14.38
C THR A 70 -22.42 -1.85 15.53
N PRO A 71 -22.86 -2.08 16.78
CA PRO A 71 -21.95 -2.34 17.91
C PRO A 71 -20.97 -3.50 17.64
N GLN A 72 -21.40 -4.56 16.96
CA GLN A 72 -20.53 -5.68 16.59
C GLN A 72 -19.52 -5.27 15.51
N GLN A 73 -19.92 -4.44 14.54
CA GLN A 73 -19.02 -3.90 13.54
C GLN A 73 -18.00 -2.92 14.15
N GLU A 74 -18.40 -2.13 15.15
CA GLU A 74 -17.50 -1.25 15.90
C GLU A 74 -16.42 -2.05 16.61
N ALA A 75 -16.79 -3.14 17.30
CA ALA A 75 -15.84 -4.02 17.97
C ALA A 75 -14.88 -4.69 16.96
N ARG A 76 -15.39 -5.17 15.82
CA ARG A 76 -14.55 -5.74 14.75
C ARG A 76 -13.62 -4.71 14.13
N PHE A 77 -14.10 -3.49 13.91
CA PHE A 77 -13.27 -2.39 13.41
C PHE A 77 -12.14 -2.09 14.39
N ALA A 78 -12.44 -1.93 15.68
CA ALA A 78 -11.43 -1.64 16.69
C ALA A 78 -10.39 -2.75 16.83
N ALA A 79 -10.80 -4.02 16.76
CA ALA A 79 -9.89 -5.17 16.76
C ALA A 79 -9.05 -5.23 15.47
N GLY A 80 -9.69 -5.06 14.31
CA GLY A 80 -9.03 -5.09 13.01
C GLY A 80 -8.03 -3.96 12.82
N LEU A 81 -8.34 -2.75 13.29
CA LEU A 81 -7.44 -1.61 13.25
C LEU A 81 -6.16 -1.84 14.08
N ARG A 82 -6.29 -2.51 15.24
CA ARG A 82 -5.12 -2.93 16.04
C ARG A 82 -4.30 -3.98 15.31
N SER A 83 -4.92 -4.98 14.70
CA SER A 83 -4.23 -6.01 13.91
C SER A 83 -3.55 -5.42 12.66
N MET A 84 -4.16 -4.43 12.00
CA MET A 84 -3.51 -3.67 10.92
C MET A 84 -2.16 -3.11 11.34
N LEU A 85 -2.11 -2.39 12.47
CA LEU A 85 -0.87 -1.83 12.97
C LEU A 85 0.11 -2.90 13.49
N ASN A 86 -0.37 -3.77 14.38
CA ASN A 86 0.47 -4.69 15.14
C ASN A 86 0.97 -5.86 14.30
N ASP A 87 0.23 -6.28 13.28
CA ASP A 87 0.59 -7.43 12.46
C ASP A 87 1.03 -6.93 11.08
N TRP A 88 0.16 -6.26 10.32
CA TRP A 88 0.45 -5.98 8.90
C TRP A 88 1.50 -4.88 8.69
N PHE A 89 1.36 -3.73 9.36
CA PHE A 89 2.34 -2.65 9.29
C PHE A 89 3.61 -2.96 10.07
N SER A 90 3.57 -3.79 11.11
CA SER A 90 4.78 -4.15 11.85
C SER A 90 5.56 -5.31 11.23
N HIS A 91 4.92 -6.24 10.52
CA HIS A 91 5.59 -7.48 10.08
C HIS A 91 6.76 -7.18 9.13
N PRO A 92 7.99 -7.67 9.39
CA PRO A 92 9.20 -7.24 8.68
C PRO A 92 9.19 -7.55 7.17
N TYR A 93 8.41 -8.55 6.78
CA TYR A 93 8.40 -9.14 5.44
C TYR A 93 7.15 -8.81 4.59
N THR A 94 6.22 -7.99 5.08
CA THR A 94 5.11 -7.48 4.25
C THR A 94 5.54 -6.21 3.55
N HIS A 95 5.21 -6.05 2.27
CA HIS A 95 5.49 -4.81 1.55
C HIS A 95 4.50 -3.75 1.97
N VAL A 96 4.98 -2.56 2.32
CA VAL A 96 4.14 -1.40 2.63
C VAL A 96 4.39 -0.33 1.60
N LEU A 97 3.33 0.15 0.95
CA LEU A 97 3.38 1.28 0.03
C LEU A 97 2.85 2.54 0.73
N LEU A 98 3.75 3.47 1.00
CA LEU A 98 3.43 4.81 1.50
C LEU A 98 2.99 5.67 0.31
N MET A 99 1.83 6.31 0.42
CA MET A 99 1.31 7.18 -0.64
C MET A 99 1.62 8.65 -0.33
N THR A 100 2.91 9.00 -0.29
CA THR A 100 3.36 10.35 0.08
C THR A 100 3.30 11.34 -1.09
N THR A 101 2.78 10.93 -2.25
CA THR A 101 2.62 11.79 -3.42
C THR A 101 1.76 13.01 -3.09
N PRO A 102 2.01 14.16 -3.76
CA PRO A 102 1.13 15.31 -3.66
C PRO A 102 -0.31 14.94 -3.94
N LEU A 103 -1.22 15.54 -3.18
CA LEU A 103 -2.65 15.33 -3.32
C LEU A 103 -3.13 15.80 -4.72
N PRO A 104 -4.21 15.21 -5.25
CA PRO A 104 -4.89 15.74 -6.42
C PRO A 104 -5.17 17.24 -6.27
N THR A 105 -4.85 18.01 -7.31
CA THR A 105 -5.09 19.46 -7.30
C THR A 105 -6.49 19.73 -7.83
N GLY A 106 -7.40 20.21 -6.97
CA GLY A 106 -8.76 20.55 -7.36
C GLY A 106 -9.73 20.66 -6.17
N THR A 107 -10.96 21.09 -6.45
CA THR A 107 -12.04 21.24 -5.44
C THR A 107 -12.78 19.94 -5.12
N ALA A 108 -12.37 18.80 -5.71
CA ALA A 108 -13.11 17.53 -5.58
C ALA A 108 -13.04 16.94 -4.15
N TYR A 109 -11.97 17.23 -3.41
CA TYR A 109 -11.68 16.62 -2.11
C TYR A 109 -11.71 17.63 -0.97
N THR A 110 -12.18 17.18 0.19
CA THR A 110 -12.35 18.02 1.39
C THR A 110 -11.08 18.10 2.25
N SER A 111 -10.22 17.08 2.23
CA SER A 111 -9.01 17.02 3.06
C SER A 111 -7.75 17.26 2.24
N LEU A 112 -7.26 18.50 2.27
CA LEU A 112 -6.02 18.92 1.60
C LEU A 112 -4.75 18.75 2.46
N ARG A 113 -4.86 18.06 3.60
CA ARG A 113 -3.72 17.88 4.51
C ARG A 113 -2.62 17.02 3.86
N PRO A 114 -1.36 17.48 3.83
CA PRO A 114 -0.23 16.66 3.39
C PRO A 114 -0.10 15.36 4.18
N TYR A 115 0.59 14.37 3.61
CA TYR A 115 0.70 13.02 4.17
C TYR A 115 1.30 13.01 5.60
N ASP A 116 2.37 13.77 5.81
CA ASP A 116 3.11 13.88 7.08
C ASP A 116 2.30 14.54 8.21
N GLN A 117 1.28 15.32 7.86
CA GLN A 117 0.37 15.95 8.83
C GLN A 117 -0.83 15.06 9.18
N ARG A 118 -0.91 13.85 8.61
CA ARG A 118 -1.97 12.89 8.92
C ARG A 118 -1.48 11.92 9.98
N GLY A 119 -2.00 12.07 11.20
CA GLY A 119 -1.55 11.31 12.36
C GLY A 119 -1.53 9.79 12.15
N TRP A 120 -2.54 9.24 11.46
CA TRP A 120 -2.59 7.81 11.15
C TRP A 120 -1.48 7.39 10.15
N CYS A 121 -1.37 8.08 9.01
CA CYS A 121 -0.37 7.78 7.99
C CYS A 121 1.08 7.97 8.49
N GLU A 122 1.30 8.97 9.35
CA GLU A 122 2.61 9.20 9.97
C GLU A 122 2.94 8.12 11.02
N MET A 123 1.95 7.66 11.79
CA MET A 123 2.13 6.51 12.68
C MET A 123 2.54 5.26 11.88
N GLU A 124 1.81 4.94 10.81
CA GLU A 124 2.11 3.79 9.93
C GLU A 124 3.53 3.89 9.36
N ARG A 125 3.91 5.07 8.85
CA ARG A 125 5.25 5.34 8.33
C ARG A 125 6.33 5.07 9.37
N ARG A 126 6.15 5.56 10.61
CA ARG A 126 7.12 5.37 11.70
C ARG A 126 7.23 3.92 12.13
N THR A 127 6.10 3.23 12.30
CA THR A 127 6.08 1.80 12.63
C THR A 127 6.83 0.99 11.58
N CYS A 128 6.58 1.25 10.29
CA CYS A 128 7.26 0.57 9.21
C CYS A 128 8.76 0.89 9.15
N GLY A 129 9.15 2.14 9.40
CA GLY A 129 10.56 2.55 9.41
C GLY A 129 11.39 1.83 10.47
N ILE A 130 10.76 1.32 11.53
CA ILE A 130 11.43 0.57 12.60
C ILE A 130 11.49 -0.93 12.28
N SER A 131 10.43 -1.48 11.68
CA SER A 131 10.26 -2.94 11.63
C SER A 131 10.53 -3.57 10.26
N LYS A 132 10.45 -2.81 9.16
CA LYS A 132 10.55 -3.38 7.81
C LYS A 132 11.98 -3.71 7.43
N CYS A 133 12.15 -4.83 6.72
CA CYS A 133 13.38 -5.06 5.98
C CYS A 133 13.55 -4.00 4.87
N VAL A 134 14.79 -3.72 4.49
CA VAL A 134 15.20 -2.66 3.53
C VAL A 134 14.50 -2.69 2.16
N HIS A 135 13.88 -3.81 1.80
CA HIS A 135 13.18 -3.98 0.52
C HIS A 135 11.65 -3.96 0.62
N CYS A 136 11.10 -3.92 1.83
CA CYS A 136 9.67 -4.04 2.11
C CYS A 136 9.00 -2.70 2.40
N LEU A 137 9.75 -1.59 2.49
CA LEU A 137 9.19 -0.25 2.64
C LEU A 137 9.29 0.53 1.32
N TRP A 138 8.13 0.80 0.75
CA TRP A 138 7.98 1.48 -0.53
C TRP A 138 7.29 2.82 -0.37
N ASP A 139 7.59 3.77 -1.26
CA ASP A 139 6.95 5.08 -1.35
C ASP A 139 6.64 5.40 -2.81
N LEU A 140 5.38 5.75 -3.04
CA LEU A 140 4.84 6.09 -4.34
C LEU A 140 5.44 7.38 -4.91
N ALA A 141 5.98 8.29 -4.09
CA ALA A 141 6.57 9.54 -4.58
C ALA A 141 7.75 9.32 -5.56
N GLY A 142 8.48 8.22 -5.40
CA GLY A 142 9.58 7.82 -6.28
C GLY A 142 9.13 7.15 -7.59
N PHE A 143 7.86 6.77 -7.70
CA PHE A 143 7.37 5.96 -8.81
C PHE A 143 7.26 6.77 -10.12
N ARG A 144 7.80 6.20 -11.21
CA ARG A 144 7.75 6.75 -12.56
C ARG A 144 7.34 5.63 -13.52
N PRO A 145 6.04 5.51 -13.88
CA PRO A 145 5.55 4.42 -14.70
C PRO A 145 6.18 4.39 -16.10
N GLU A 146 6.60 5.54 -16.62
CA GLU A 146 7.20 5.67 -17.95
C GLU A 146 8.52 4.93 -18.07
N ALA A 147 9.30 4.88 -16.98
CA ALA A 147 10.58 4.19 -16.93
C ALA A 147 10.45 2.65 -16.92
N LEU A 148 9.23 2.12 -16.79
CA LEU A 148 8.96 0.69 -16.86
C LEU A 148 8.69 0.21 -18.29
N HIS A 149 8.42 1.11 -19.23
CA HIS A 149 8.02 0.75 -20.59
C HIS A 149 9.15 0.04 -21.35
N GLY A 150 8.82 -1.08 -21.99
CA GLY A 150 9.77 -1.84 -22.84
C GLY A 150 10.80 -2.67 -22.09
N LEU A 151 10.78 -2.68 -20.75
CA LEU A 151 11.68 -3.54 -19.97
C LEU A 151 11.24 -5.01 -20.02
N PRO A 152 12.18 -5.97 -20.15
CA PRO A 152 11.87 -7.38 -19.99
C PRO A 152 11.43 -7.63 -18.54
N GLN A 153 10.52 -8.59 -18.35
CA GLN A 153 9.85 -8.89 -17.07
C GLN A 153 10.80 -9.00 -15.87
N MET A 154 12.02 -9.54 -16.05
CA MET A 154 13.00 -9.61 -14.95
C MET A 154 13.52 -8.23 -14.53
N LYS A 155 13.87 -7.35 -15.47
CA LYS A 155 14.36 -5.99 -15.17
C LYS A 155 13.24 -5.06 -14.70
N LEU A 156 12.00 -5.35 -15.09
CA LEU A 156 10.80 -4.59 -14.74
C LEU A 156 10.58 -4.56 -13.22
N TYR A 157 10.65 -5.71 -12.55
CA TYR A 157 10.42 -5.79 -11.10
C TYR A 157 11.57 -5.17 -10.29
N ASP A 158 12.81 -5.36 -10.73
CA ASP A 158 13.97 -4.77 -10.08
C ASP A 158 13.95 -3.23 -10.18
N GLU A 159 13.59 -2.70 -11.35
CA GLU A 159 13.43 -1.26 -11.58
C GLU A 159 12.28 -0.67 -10.75
N LEU A 160 11.13 -1.36 -10.70
CA LEU A 160 10.02 -0.98 -9.83
C LEU A 160 10.48 -0.84 -8.37
N ARG A 161 11.17 -1.87 -7.84
CA ARG A 161 11.68 -1.86 -6.46
C ARG A 161 12.68 -0.74 -6.23
N ARG A 162 13.53 -0.47 -7.21
CA ARG A 162 14.53 0.60 -7.15
C ARG A 162 13.85 1.97 -7.03
N GLN A 163 12.82 2.23 -7.83
CA GLN A 163 12.08 3.49 -7.80
C GLN A 163 11.26 3.68 -6.53
N LEU A 164 10.61 2.60 -6.09
CA LEU A 164 9.71 2.65 -4.93
C LEU A 164 10.45 2.64 -3.60
N ARG A 165 11.73 2.29 -3.53
CA ARG A 165 12.44 2.17 -2.27
C ARG A 165 12.42 3.47 -1.47
N SER A 166 11.87 3.41 -0.25
CA SER A 166 11.77 4.55 0.66
C SER A 166 12.78 4.44 1.79
N GLY A 167 13.72 5.39 1.87
CA GLY A 167 14.74 5.39 2.92
C GLY A 167 15.83 4.33 2.73
N ARG A 168 16.93 4.50 3.47
CA ARG A 168 18.30 3.98 3.23
C ARG A 168 18.44 2.54 2.73
#